data_AF-A0A536Y0E4-F1
#
_entry.id   AF-A0A536Y0E4-F1
#
_cell.length_a   1.000
_cell.length_b   1.000
_cell.length_c   1.000
_cell.angle_alpha   90.00
_cell.angle_beta   90.00
_cell.angle_gamma   90.00
#
_symmetry.space_group_name_H-M   'P 1'
#
loop_
_entity.id
_entity.type
_entity.pdbx_description
1 polymer ?
#
loop_
_entity_poly.entity_id
_entity_poly.type
_entity_poly.pdbx_seq_one_letter_code
_entity_poly.pdbx_strand_id
1 'polypeptide(L)'
;MERPALAAALLLAAAACAPMTPEQCARANWYAEGETDALYHGTRPRFEQLARGCPLADAPGAERAYMEGWAAGYAEHQRRADRHM
;
A
#
# COMPACT_ATOMS: atom_id res chain seq x y z
N MET A 1 13.21 -26.57 -28.40
CA MET A 1 12.99 -25.11 -28.37
C MET A 1 12.07 -24.78 -27.21
N GLU A 2 12.63 -25.02 -26.04
CA GLU A 2 12.20 -24.64 -24.71
C GLU A 2 11.81 -23.16 -24.71
N ARG A 3 10.58 -22.84 -24.26
CA ARG A 3 10.04 -21.49 -24.14
C ARG A 3 10.38 -21.00 -22.73
N PRO A 4 11.54 -20.32 -22.49
CA PRO A 4 11.93 -19.92 -21.14
C PRO A 4 11.19 -18.65 -20.69
N ALA A 5 10.35 -18.08 -21.57
CA ALA A 5 9.71 -16.78 -21.36
C ALA A 5 8.56 -16.81 -20.34
N LEU A 6 8.04 -17.99 -19.97
CA LEU A 6 6.93 -18.10 -19.01
C LEU A 6 7.37 -18.08 -17.54
N ALA A 7 8.66 -18.33 -17.26
CA ALA A 7 9.16 -18.38 -15.89
C ALA A 7 9.42 -16.98 -15.28
N ALA A 8 9.69 -15.97 -16.10
CA ALA A 8 10.05 -14.63 -15.63
C ALA A 8 8.83 -13.81 -15.14
N ALA A 9 7.61 -14.13 -15.58
CA ALA A 9 6.41 -13.38 -15.21
C ALA A 9 5.88 -13.74 -13.80
N LEU A 10 6.25 -14.89 -13.25
CA LEU A 10 5.76 -15.37 -11.95
C LEU A 10 6.49 -14.75 -10.75
N LEU A 11 7.71 -14.24 -10.92
CA LEU A 11 8.50 -13.67 -9.83
C LEU A 11 8.04 -12.26 -9.42
N LEU A 12 7.38 -11.51 -10.32
CA LEU A 12 6.84 -10.18 -10.04
C LEU A 12 5.52 -10.21 -9.26
N ALA A 13 4.80 -11.33 -9.27
CA ALA A 13 3.53 -11.48 -8.55
C ALA A 13 3.71 -11.74 -7.04
N ALA A 14 4.91 -12.12 -6.60
CA ALA A 14 5.18 -12.46 -5.20
C ALA A 14 5.38 -11.24 -4.28
N ALA A 15 5.51 -10.03 -4.83
CA ALA A 15 5.69 -8.80 -4.05
C ALA A 15 4.37 -8.19 -3.52
N ALA A 16 3.20 -8.65 -3.99
CA ALA A 16 1.92 -8.02 -3.68
C ALA A 16 1.30 -8.43 -2.33
N CYS A 17 1.87 -9.43 -1.63
CA CYS A 17 1.34 -9.94 -0.35
C CYS A 17 2.33 -9.88 0.82
N ALA A 18 3.54 -9.36 0.60
CA ALA A 18 4.53 -9.27 1.67
C ALA A 18 4.25 -8.03 2.54
N PRO A 19 4.18 -8.16 3.89
CA PRO A 19 4.20 -6.99 4.77
C PRO A 19 5.51 -6.22 4.59
N MET A 20 5.53 -4.94 4.98
CA MET A 20 6.74 -4.13 4.92
C MET A 20 7.88 -4.78 5.72
N THR A 21 9.11 -4.75 5.19
CA THR A 21 10.28 -5.12 5.99
C THR A 21 10.52 -4.09 7.10
N PRO A 22 11.18 -4.44 8.22
CA PRO A 22 11.47 -3.49 9.30
C PRO A 22 12.17 -2.20 8.82
N GLU A 23 13.05 -2.31 7.82
CA GLU A 23 13.75 -1.19 7.20
C GLU A 23 12.81 -0.27 6.40
N GLN A 24 11.83 -0.85 5.70
CA GLN A 24 10.79 -0.09 5.00
C GLN A 24 9.91 0.64 6.01
N CYS A 25 9.49 -0.04 7.09
CA CYS A 25 8.69 0.57 8.15
C CYS A 25 9.38 1.78 8.79
N ALA A 26 10.70 1.69 9.03
CA ALA A 26 11.47 2.74 9.68
C ALA A 26 11.61 4.01 8.83
N ARG A 27 11.48 3.89 7.51
CA ARG A 27 11.59 5.01 6.56
C ARG A 27 10.25 5.35 5.90
N ALA A 28 9.19 4.63 6.24
CA ALA A 28 7.88 4.78 5.62
C ALA A 28 7.32 6.19 5.90
N ASN A 29 6.85 6.84 4.84
CA ASN A 29 5.95 7.96 5.00
C ASN A 29 4.53 7.40 5.05
N TRP A 30 4.04 7.15 6.27
CA TRP A 30 2.74 6.50 6.49
C TRP A 30 1.58 7.23 5.81
N TYR A 31 1.62 8.56 5.72
CA TYR A 31 0.63 9.33 4.95
C TYR A 31 0.66 8.95 3.46
N ALA A 32 1.84 8.93 2.85
CA ALA A 32 1.98 8.58 1.43
C ALA A 32 1.60 7.12 1.14
N GLU A 33 1.89 6.21 2.07
CA GLU A 33 1.44 4.81 1.99
C GLU A 33 -0.09 4.74 1.97
N GLY A 34 -0.76 5.42 2.91
CA GLY A 34 -2.23 5.48 2.96
C GLY A 34 -2.84 6.09 1.71
N GLU A 35 -2.30 7.21 1.24
CA GLU A 35 -2.75 7.89 0.02
C GLU A 35 -2.65 6.97 -1.19
N THR A 36 -1.51 6.30 -1.37
CA THR A 36 -1.29 5.34 -2.46
C THR A 36 -2.24 4.16 -2.36
N ASP A 37 -2.41 3.59 -1.16
CA ASP A 37 -3.30 2.45 -0.92
C ASP A 37 -4.73 2.75 -1.37
N ALA A 38 -5.25 3.93 -0.99
CA ALA A 38 -6.59 4.34 -1.35
C ALA A 38 -6.72 4.75 -2.82
N LEU A 39 -5.74 5.48 -3.35
CA LEU A 39 -5.77 6.02 -4.71
C LEU A 39 -5.84 4.94 -5.79
N TYR A 40 -5.03 3.88 -5.62
CA TYR A 40 -4.88 2.85 -6.64
C TYR A 40 -5.77 1.63 -6.43
N HIS A 41 -6.15 1.34 -5.18
CA HIS A 41 -6.96 0.17 -4.88
C HIS A 41 -8.41 0.51 -4.51
N GLY A 42 -8.70 1.73 -4.05
CA GLY A 42 -10.06 2.12 -3.62
C GLY A 42 -10.65 1.20 -2.53
N THR A 43 -9.80 0.41 -1.85
CA THR A 43 -10.20 -0.64 -0.92
C THR A 43 -10.03 -0.21 0.52
N ARG A 44 -10.65 -0.97 1.44
CA ARG A 44 -10.61 -0.75 2.89
C ARG A 44 -9.17 -0.51 3.40
N PRO A 45 -8.95 0.42 4.34
CA PRO A 45 -7.65 0.65 4.98
C PRO A 45 -7.01 -0.64 5.48
N ARG A 46 -5.69 -0.78 5.32
CA ARG A 46 -4.91 -2.00 5.62
C ARG A 46 -3.73 -1.77 6.57
N PHE A 47 -3.74 -0.67 7.34
CA PHE A 47 -2.63 -0.31 8.24
C PHE A 47 -2.14 -1.49 9.10
N GLU A 48 -3.03 -2.20 9.80
CA GLU A 48 -2.66 -3.34 10.65
C GLU A 48 -1.93 -4.46 9.90
N GLN A 49 -2.29 -4.69 8.63
CA GLN A 49 -1.64 -5.69 7.80
C GLN A 49 -0.28 -5.18 7.29
N LEU A 50 -0.22 -3.91 6.88
CA LEU A 50 0.99 -3.28 6.34
C LEU A 50 2.05 -3.08 7.42
N ALA A 51 1.63 -2.64 8.60
CA ALA A 51 2.48 -2.36 9.76
C ALA A 51 2.82 -3.61 10.59
N ARG A 52 2.37 -4.80 10.16
CA ARG A 52 2.60 -6.04 10.91
C ARG A 52 4.09 -6.35 11.00
N GLY A 53 4.61 -6.36 12.22
CA GLY A 53 6.04 -6.61 12.47
C GLY A 53 6.93 -5.39 12.26
N CYS A 54 6.35 -4.21 12.02
CA CYS A 54 7.08 -2.95 12.00
C CYS A 54 7.49 -2.52 13.42
N PRO A 55 8.77 -2.23 13.69
CA PRO A 55 9.22 -1.69 14.97
C PRO A 55 8.93 -0.18 15.05
N LEU A 56 7.64 0.20 15.12
CA LEU A 56 7.22 1.59 15.18
C LEU A 56 7.43 2.17 16.58
N ALA A 57 8.19 3.27 16.66
CA ALA A 57 8.37 4.01 17.91
C ALA A 57 7.07 4.73 18.36
N ASP A 58 6.25 5.17 17.39
CA ASP A 58 4.94 5.76 17.62
C ASP A 58 3.92 5.14 16.64
N ALA A 59 3.37 3.97 17.03
CA ALA A 59 2.38 3.26 16.22
C ALA A 59 1.06 4.06 16.05
N PRO A 60 0.49 4.71 17.09
CA PRO A 60 -0.70 5.53 16.93
C PRO A 60 -0.50 6.73 15.98
N GLY A 61 0.67 7.38 16.03
CA GLY A 61 1.00 8.47 15.12
C GLY A 61 1.12 8.01 13.67
N ALA A 62 1.77 6.86 13.45
CA ALA A 62 1.86 6.22 12.13
C ALA A 62 0.48 5.83 11.59
N GLU A 63 -0.38 5.23 12.42
CA GLU A 63 -1.74 4.85 12.05
C GLU A 63 -2.56 6.08 11.65
N ARG A 64 -2.51 7.14 12.45
CA ARG A 64 -3.22 8.38 12.15
C ARG A 64 -2.74 8.99 10.84
N ALA A 65 -1.44 9.08 10.61
CA ALA A 65 -0.88 9.60 9.36
C ALA A 65 -1.34 8.75 8.15
N TYR A 66 -1.32 7.43 8.28
CA TYR A 66 -1.84 6.53 7.26
C TYR A 66 -3.32 6.75 6.97
N MET A 67 -4.15 6.90 8.00
CA MET A 67 -5.59 7.11 7.82
C MET A 67 -5.91 8.48 7.20
N GLU A 68 -5.16 9.53 7.55
CA GLU A 68 -5.25 10.86 6.92
C GLU A 68 -4.92 10.78 5.42
N GLY A 69 -3.83 10.10 5.06
CA GLY A 69 -3.45 9.87 3.66
C GLY A 69 -4.48 9.02 2.91
N TRP A 70 -4.97 7.95 3.53
CA TRP A 70 -5.99 7.08 2.94
C TRP A 70 -7.27 7.86 2.61
N ALA A 71 -7.73 8.74 3.50
CA ALA A 71 -8.90 9.58 3.24
C ALA A 71 -8.68 10.51 2.02
N ALA A 72 -7.49 11.10 1.89
CA ALA A 72 -7.13 11.95 0.76
C ALA A 72 -7.09 11.17 -0.56
N GLY A 73 -6.43 10.01 -0.58
CA GLY A 73 -6.35 9.14 -1.75
C GLY A 73 -7.72 8.58 -2.16
N TYR A 74 -8.58 8.23 -1.20
CA TYR A 74 -9.92 7.71 -1.46
C TYR A 74 -10.83 8.76 -2.10
N ALA A 75 -10.76 10.00 -1.63
CA ALA A 75 -11.49 11.11 -2.24
C ALA A 75 -11.05 11.34 -3.70
N GLU A 76 -9.76 11.20 -4.02
CA GLU A 76 -9.28 11.26 -5.40
C GLU A 76 -9.71 10.05 -6.23
N HIS A 77 -9.67 8.84 -5.68
CA HIS A 77 -10.18 7.64 -6.34
C HIS A 77 -11.64 7.80 -6.74
N GLN A 78 -12.50 8.31 -5.84
CA GLN A 78 -13.91 8.58 -6.15
C GLN A 78 -14.06 9.61 -7.27
N ARG A 79 -13.34 10.74 -7.20
CA ARG A 79 -13.35 11.74 -8.27
C ARG A 79 -12.93 11.16 -9.62
N ARG A 80 -12.00 10.21 -9.64
CA ARG A 80 -11.59 9.49 -10.87
C ARG A 80 -12.69 8.57 -11.37
N ALA A 81 -13.35 7.82 -10.48
CA ALA A 81 -14.45 6.94 -10.85
C ALA A 81 -15.60 7.74 -11.48
N ASP A 82 -16.00 8.86 -10.87
CA ASP A 82 -17.11 9.69 -11.34
C ASP A 82 -16.84 10.33 -12.70
N ARG A 83 -15.58 10.69 -13.01
CA ARG A 83 -15.20 11.27 -14.31
C ARG A 83 -15.31 10.29 -15.49
N HIS A 84 -15.42 8.99 -15.22
CA HIS A 84 -15.51 7.95 -16.25
C HIS A 84 -16.90 7.30 -16.31
N MET A 85 -17.89 7.85 -15.59
CA MET A 85 -19.31 7.51 -15.72
C MET A 85 -20.01 8.44 -16.70
#